data_AF-A0A7S4LQ50-F1
#
_entry.id   AF-A0A7S4LQ50-F1
#
_cell.length_a   1.000
_cell.length_b   1.000
_cell.length_c   1.000
_cell.angle_alpha   90.00
_cell.angle_beta   90.00
_cell.angle_gamma   90.00
#
_symmetry.space_group_name_H-M   'P 1'
#
loop_
_entity.id
_entity.type
_entity.pdbx_description
1 polymer ?
#
loop_
_entity_poly.entity_id
_entity_poly.type
_entity_poly.pdbx_seq_one_letter_code
_entity_poly.pdbx_strand_id
1 'polypeptide(L)'
;MADEEDIGEEVGELDSKGEEEKRGAAIAALLQKSSTRLSESRGVLEFLPEINESCVDKAALKALVDGEAIGLIFSAMKTHCDNPQVLVAGCKALVFKGLKYQYNAPASQQVLGSGGVATIMAAIKRFPDDRDLQVAAIVALSHVVAGPENREALMRQGGVEVILDSVSRHNIRTSLPF
;
A
#
# COMPACT_ATOMS: atom_id res chain seq x y z
N MET A 1 30.92 -22.15 -43.62
CA MET A 1 30.83 -22.47 -42.19
C MET A 1 30.05 -21.31 -41.61
N ALA A 2 28.73 -21.50 -41.52
CA ALA A 2 27.77 -20.43 -41.25
C ALA A 2 27.72 -20.20 -39.74
N ASP A 3 27.78 -18.92 -39.35
CA ASP A 3 27.50 -18.45 -38.00
C ASP A 3 26.02 -18.72 -37.68
N GLU A 4 25.77 -19.60 -36.72
CA GLU A 4 24.48 -19.72 -36.05
C GLU A 4 24.38 -18.57 -35.05
N GLU A 5 23.72 -17.49 -35.46
CA GLU A 5 23.33 -16.39 -34.57
C GLU A 5 22.35 -16.91 -33.51
N ASP A 6 22.69 -16.58 -32.27
CA ASP A 6 21.95 -16.83 -31.04
C ASP A 6 20.72 -15.89 -30.97
N ILE A 7 19.62 -16.29 -31.61
CA ILE A 7 18.36 -15.51 -31.68
C ILE A 7 17.36 -15.91 -30.57
N GLY A 8 17.80 -16.68 -29.57
CA GLY A 8 16.92 -17.34 -28.59
C GLY A 8 16.49 -16.49 -27.40
N GLU A 9 17.28 -15.51 -26.96
CA GLU A 9 17.02 -14.76 -25.73
C GLU A 9 16.28 -13.43 -25.92
N GLU A 10 16.41 -12.75 -27.07
CA GLU A 10 15.80 -11.42 -27.28
C GLU A 10 14.26 -11.45 -27.45
N VAL A 11 13.69 -12.57 -27.90
CA VAL A 11 12.24 -12.66 -28.20
C VAL A 11 11.40 -12.74 -26.91
N GLY A 12 11.96 -13.25 -25.80
CA GLY A 12 11.27 -13.35 -24.50
C GLY A 12 11.24 -12.04 -23.69
N GLU A 13 12.25 -11.19 -23.83
CA GLU A 13 12.32 -9.90 -23.12
C GLU A 13 11.41 -8.83 -23.75
N LEU A 14 11.19 -8.88 -25.06
CA LEU A 14 10.34 -7.91 -25.75
C LEU A 14 8.84 -8.14 -25.48
N ASP A 15 8.40 -9.40 -25.39
CA ASP A 15 6.99 -9.73 -25.10
C ASP A 15 6.64 -9.41 -23.63
N SER A 16 7.56 -9.68 -22.70
CA SER A 16 7.38 -9.36 -21.28
C SER A 16 7.32 -7.86 -21.00
N LYS A 17 8.15 -7.05 -21.64
CA LYS A 17 8.10 -5.58 -21.53
C LYS A 17 6.78 -5.00 -22.08
N GLY A 18 6.25 -5.57 -23.16
CA GLY A 18 4.96 -5.19 -23.73
C GLY A 18 3.78 -5.53 -22.82
N GLU A 19 3.84 -6.65 -22.09
CA GLU A 19 2.83 -7.00 -21.08
C GLU A 19 2.89 -6.09 -19.84
N GLU A 20 4.08 -5.75 -19.36
CA GLU A 20 4.28 -4.82 -18.24
C GLU A 20 3.67 -3.43 -18.53
N GLU A 21 3.89 -2.90 -19.73
CA GLU A 21 3.37 -1.59 -20.14
C GLU A 21 1.83 -1.58 -20.25
N LYS A 22 1.26 -2.64 -20.85
CA LYS A 22 -0.21 -2.83 -20.89
C LYS A 22 -0.80 -2.93 -19.49
N ARG A 23 -0.14 -3.62 -18.56
CA ARG A 23 -0.58 -3.75 -17.16
C ARG A 23 -0.55 -2.39 -16.45
N GLY A 24 0.51 -1.60 -16.64
CA GLY A 24 0.58 -0.25 -16.10
C GLY A 24 -0.56 0.65 -16.58
N ALA A 25 -0.88 0.60 -17.87
CA ALA A 25 -2.00 1.34 -18.45
C ALA A 25 -3.37 0.89 -17.90
N ALA A 26 -3.55 -0.41 -17.68
CA ALA A 26 -4.78 -0.95 -17.07
C ALA A 26 -4.96 -0.46 -15.63
N ILE A 27 -3.88 -0.42 -14.84
CA ILE A 27 -3.89 0.11 -13.47
C ILE A 27 -4.24 1.60 -13.46
N ALA A 28 -3.65 2.40 -14.35
CA ALA A 28 -3.97 3.83 -14.45
C ALA A 28 -5.47 4.04 -14.75
N ALA A 29 -6.03 3.26 -15.67
CA ALA A 29 -7.45 3.31 -16.00
C ALA A 29 -8.36 2.85 -14.84
N LEU A 30 -7.92 1.84 -14.08
CA LEU A 30 -8.60 1.38 -12.87
C LEU A 30 -8.67 2.49 -11.81
N LEU A 31 -7.53 3.15 -11.54
CA LEU A 31 -7.45 4.25 -10.57
C LEU A 31 -8.31 5.45 -11.00
N GLN A 32 -8.33 5.80 -12.28
CA GLN A 32 -9.14 6.90 -12.80
C GLN A 32 -10.66 6.67 -12.60
N LYS A 33 -11.12 5.42 -12.68
CA LYS A 33 -12.52 5.04 -12.52
C LYS A 33 -12.96 4.86 -11.07
N SER A 34 -12.05 5.03 -10.12
CA SER A 34 -12.30 4.69 -8.71
C SER A 34 -13.10 5.74 -7.94
N SER A 35 -13.16 7.00 -8.40
CA SER A 35 -13.75 8.11 -7.63
C SER A 35 -15.21 7.87 -7.22
N THR A 36 -16.01 7.21 -8.05
CA THR A 36 -17.39 6.83 -7.72
C THR A 36 -17.46 5.65 -6.75
N ARG A 37 -16.56 4.67 -6.87
CA ARG A 37 -16.50 3.47 -6.02
C ARG A 37 -16.08 3.75 -4.59
N LEU A 38 -15.31 4.82 -4.37
CA LEU A 38 -14.78 5.15 -3.04
C LEU A 38 -15.82 5.82 -2.11
N SER A 39 -16.95 6.28 -2.66
CA SER A 39 -18.02 6.90 -1.87
C SER A 39 -18.80 5.91 -1.00
N GLU A 40 -18.91 4.66 -1.43
CA GLU A 40 -19.62 3.60 -0.71
C GLU A 40 -18.66 2.58 -0.14
N SER A 41 -18.87 2.14 1.10
CA SER A 41 -17.98 1.17 1.75
C SER A 41 -17.90 -0.16 0.96
N ARG A 42 -18.99 -0.57 0.30
CA ARG A 42 -18.99 -1.76 -0.57
C ARG A 42 -18.06 -1.58 -1.77
N GLY A 43 -18.15 -0.45 -2.45
CA GLY A 43 -17.28 -0.15 -3.59
C GLY A 43 -15.81 -0.11 -3.19
N VAL A 44 -15.51 0.43 -2.01
CA VAL A 44 -14.15 0.40 -1.44
C VAL A 44 -13.67 -1.03 -1.19
N LEU A 45 -14.50 -1.88 -0.60
CA LEU A 45 -14.15 -3.27 -0.29
C LEU A 45 -13.96 -4.14 -1.54
N GLU A 46 -14.62 -3.82 -2.64
CA GLU A 46 -14.39 -4.49 -3.94
C GLU A 46 -13.12 -3.96 -4.62
N PHE A 47 -12.82 -2.67 -4.48
CA PHE A 47 -11.75 -1.98 -5.18
C PHE A 47 -10.35 -2.15 -4.56
N LEU A 48 -10.23 -2.07 -3.24
CA LEU A 48 -8.93 -2.15 -2.57
C LEU A 48 -8.20 -3.50 -2.75
N PRO A 49 -8.89 -4.65 -2.73
CA PRO A 49 -8.26 -5.93 -3.09
C PRO A 49 -7.76 -5.96 -4.53
N GLU A 50 -8.52 -5.41 -5.48
CA GLU A 50 -8.15 -5.35 -6.90
C GLU A 50 -6.84 -4.57 -7.12
N ILE A 51 -6.65 -3.45 -6.41
CA ILE A 51 -5.39 -2.70 -6.40
C ILE A 51 -4.22 -3.58 -5.92
N ASN A 52 -4.41 -4.30 -4.81
CA ASN A 52 -3.36 -5.12 -4.23
C ASN A 52 -3.00 -6.32 -5.13
N GLU A 53 -4.00 -6.98 -5.70
CA GLU A 53 -3.83 -8.10 -6.64
C GLU A 53 -3.16 -7.67 -7.95
N SER A 54 -3.34 -6.42 -8.35
CA SER A 54 -2.70 -5.87 -9.55
C SER A 54 -1.19 -5.68 -9.40
N CYS A 55 -0.68 -5.57 -8.17
CA CYS A 55 0.74 -5.34 -7.87
C CYS A 55 1.58 -6.64 -7.95
N VAL A 56 1.78 -7.17 -9.16
CA VAL A 56 2.54 -8.42 -9.38
C VAL A 56 4.00 -8.23 -9.78
N ASP A 57 4.36 -7.05 -10.29
CA ASP A 57 5.69 -6.73 -10.82
C ASP A 57 6.09 -5.27 -10.51
N LYS A 58 7.29 -4.88 -10.94
CA LYS A 58 7.84 -3.54 -10.69
C LYS A 58 7.11 -2.45 -11.49
N ALA A 59 6.60 -2.77 -12.68
CA ALA A 59 5.88 -1.84 -13.54
C ALA A 59 4.49 -1.52 -12.96
N ALA A 60 3.80 -2.53 -12.43
CA ALA A 60 2.55 -2.38 -11.70
C ALA A 60 2.74 -1.52 -10.46
N LEU A 61 3.78 -1.78 -9.67
CA LEU A 61 4.11 -0.95 -8.50
C LEU A 61 4.36 0.51 -8.92
N LYS A 62 5.10 0.73 -10.01
CA LYS A 62 5.34 2.07 -10.56
C LYS A 62 4.02 2.76 -10.93
N ALA A 63 3.15 2.08 -11.68
CA ALA A 63 1.88 2.62 -12.13
C ALA A 63 0.95 2.97 -10.95
N LEU A 64 0.94 2.15 -9.89
CA LEU A 64 0.19 2.42 -8.66
C LEU A 64 0.69 3.68 -7.96
N VAL A 65 2.01 3.83 -7.83
CA VAL A 65 2.60 5.00 -7.18
C VAL A 65 2.40 6.25 -8.05
N ASP A 66 2.71 6.20 -9.35
CA ASP A 66 2.51 7.33 -10.26
C ASP A 66 1.03 7.76 -10.34
N GLY A 67 0.09 6.81 -10.22
CA GLY A 67 -1.35 7.06 -10.22
C GLY A 67 -1.94 7.47 -8.87
N GLU A 68 -1.11 7.81 -7.88
CA GLU A 68 -1.53 8.24 -6.53
C GLU A 68 -2.41 7.22 -5.77
N ALA A 69 -2.24 5.92 -6.03
CA ALA A 69 -3.04 4.87 -5.37
C ALA A 69 -2.96 4.93 -3.84
N ILE A 70 -1.80 5.30 -3.27
CA ILE A 70 -1.61 5.44 -1.81
C ILE A 70 -2.52 6.54 -1.26
N GLY A 71 -2.61 7.68 -1.95
CA GLY A 71 -3.48 8.78 -1.57
C GLY A 71 -4.96 8.38 -1.62
N LEU A 72 -5.36 7.64 -2.66
CA LEU A 72 -6.72 7.11 -2.79
C LEU A 72 -7.07 6.15 -1.64
N ILE A 73 -6.16 5.24 -1.28
CA ILE A 73 -6.37 4.32 -0.15
C ILE A 73 -6.59 5.10 1.15
N PHE A 74 -5.74 6.10 1.45
CA PHE A 74 -5.93 6.91 2.65
C PHE A 74 -7.19 7.76 2.62
N SER A 75 -7.58 8.29 1.46
CA SER A 75 -8.85 9.00 1.29
C SER A 75 -10.05 8.10 1.63
N ALA A 76 -10.04 6.86 1.15
CA ALA A 76 -11.07 5.87 1.46
C ALA A 76 -11.11 5.53 2.96
N MET A 77 -9.95 5.29 3.57
CA MET A 77 -9.85 5.01 5.01
C MET A 77 -10.34 6.18 5.88
N LYS A 78 -10.08 7.42 5.48
CA LYS A 78 -10.59 8.62 6.19
C LYS A 78 -12.10 8.76 6.04
N THR A 79 -12.62 8.52 4.84
CA THR A 79 -14.05 8.62 4.54
C THR A 79 -14.85 7.57 5.33
N HIS A 80 -14.31 6.36 5.44
CA HIS A 80 -14.95 5.22 6.11
C HIS A 80 -14.24 4.86 7.41
N CYS A 81 -13.82 5.87 8.19
CA CYS A 81 -13.02 5.67 9.40
C CYS A 81 -13.75 4.93 10.53
N ASP A 82 -15.06 4.76 10.40
CA ASP A 82 -15.93 4.01 11.32
C ASP A 82 -16.18 2.57 10.88
N ASN A 83 -15.67 2.15 9.73
CA ASN A 83 -15.83 0.81 9.20
C ASN A 83 -14.52 0.01 9.33
N PRO A 84 -14.40 -0.91 10.30
CA PRO A 84 -13.17 -1.67 10.51
C PRO A 84 -12.80 -2.54 9.31
N GLN A 85 -13.76 -3.04 8.53
CA GLN A 85 -13.47 -3.83 7.32
C GLN A 85 -12.78 -2.99 6.26
N VAL A 86 -13.23 -1.74 6.05
CA VAL A 86 -12.59 -0.81 5.12
C VAL A 86 -11.18 -0.46 5.60
N LEU A 87 -11.01 -0.23 6.90
CA LEU A 87 -9.69 0.05 7.48
C LEU A 87 -8.73 -1.13 7.32
N VAL A 88 -9.19 -2.37 7.55
CA VAL A 88 -8.40 -3.59 7.30
C VAL A 88 -8.02 -3.70 5.83
N ALA A 89 -8.97 -3.51 4.91
CA ALA A 89 -8.71 -3.56 3.48
C ALA A 89 -7.70 -2.50 3.04
N GLY A 90 -7.84 -1.27 3.55
CA GLY A 90 -6.91 -0.17 3.31
C GLY A 90 -5.51 -0.48 3.82
N CYS A 91 -5.39 -0.95 5.06
CA CYS A 91 -4.11 -1.35 5.62
C CYS A 91 -3.45 -2.47 4.80
N LYS A 92 -4.19 -3.49 4.37
CA LYS A 92 -3.66 -4.56 3.50
C LYS A 92 -3.23 -4.03 2.14
N ALA A 93 -3.99 -3.12 1.53
CA ALA A 93 -3.65 -2.52 0.25
C ALA A 93 -2.38 -1.65 0.30
N LEU A 94 -2.01 -1.11 1.47
CA LEU A 94 -0.77 -0.34 1.65
C LEU A 94 0.49 -1.23 1.72
N VAL A 95 0.35 -2.56 1.74
CA VAL A 95 1.45 -3.53 1.83
C VAL A 95 1.88 -4.00 0.43
N PHE A 96 2.10 -3.07 -0.50
CA PHE A 96 2.62 -3.44 -1.82
C PHE A 96 4.02 -4.05 -1.70
N LYS A 97 4.24 -5.15 -2.42
CA LYS A 97 5.57 -5.77 -2.52
C LYS A 97 6.53 -4.79 -3.18
N GLY A 98 7.55 -4.33 -2.45
CA GLY A 98 8.60 -3.46 -2.99
C GLY A 98 8.45 -1.98 -2.66
N LEU A 99 7.33 -1.54 -2.07
CA LEU A 99 7.11 -0.15 -1.62
C LEU A 99 8.27 0.37 -0.75
N LYS A 100 8.66 -0.46 0.23
CA LYS A 100 9.73 -0.19 1.19
C LYS A 100 11.13 -0.04 0.56
N TYR A 101 11.34 -0.58 -0.64
CA TYR A 101 12.68 -0.76 -1.21
C TYR A 101 12.88 0.04 -2.50
N GLN A 102 11.94 -0.02 -3.43
CA GLN A 102 12.14 0.46 -4.81
C GLN A 102 11.56 1.86 -5.05
N TYR A 103 10.47 2.20 -4.38
CA TYR A 103 9.73 3.46 -4.60
C TYR A 103 9.53 4.26 -3.30
N ASN A 104 10.45 4.11 -2.36
CA ASN A 104 10.34 4.69 -1.02
C ASN A 104 10.11 6.22 -1.07
N ALA A 105 10.85 6.98 -1.87
CA ALA A 105 10.74 8.44 -1.86
C ALA A 105 9.38 8.97 -2.36
N PRO A 106 8.89 8.63 -3.59
CA PRO A 106 7.57 9.08 -4.04
C PRO A 106 6.43 8.56 -3.16
N ALA A 107 6.50 7.30 -2.75
CA ALA A 107 5.50 6.72 -1.85
C ALA A 107 5.48 7.40 -0.48
N SER A 108 6.66 7.69 0.08
CA SER A 108 6.80 8.40 1.36
C SER A 108 6.17 9.78 1.29
N GLN A 109 6.36 10.52 0.18
CA GLN A 109 5.72 11.81 -0.03
C GLN A 109 4.19 11.70 -0.12
N GLN A 110 3.65 10.69 -0.80
CA GLN A 110 2.20 10.48 -0.85
C GLN A 110 1.63 10.13 0.52
N VAL A 111 2.30 9.27 1.30
CA VAL A 111 1.93 8.97 2.68
C VAL A 111 1.90 10.27 3.50
N LEU A 112 2.93 11.10 3.42
CA LEU A 112 3.02 12.35 4.17
C LEU A 112 1.93 13.34 3.75
N GLY A 113 1.80 13.61 2.46
CA GLY A 113 0.81 14.53 1.90
C GLY A 113 -0.63 14.10 2.17
N SER A 114 -0.86 12.79 2.26
CA SER A 114 -2.17 12.23 2.62
C SER A 114 -2.39 12.11 4.13
N GLY A 115 -1.44 12.50 4.99
CA GLY A 115 -1.56 12.28 6.44
C GLY A 115 -1.72 10.80 6.80
N GLY A 116 -1.09 9.91 6.04
CA GLY A 116 -1.29 8.47 6.11
C GLY A 116 -0.92 7.87 7.47
N VAL A 117 0.20 8.32 8.06
CA VAL A 117 0.61 7.88 9.40
C VAL A 117 -0.48 8.19 10.44
N ALA A 118 -1.03 9.41 10.41
CA ALA A 118 -2.10 9.79 11.33
C ALA A 118 -3.38 8.99 11.10
N THR A 119 -3.68 8.65 9.84
CA THR A 119 -4.85 7.84 9.48
C THR A 119 -4.76 6.43 10.07
N ILE A 120 -3.61 5.76 9.95
CA ILE A 120 -3.41 4.41 10.50
C ILE A 120 -3.39 4.45 12.05
N MET A 121 -2.73 5.44 12.63
CA MET A 121 -2.69 5.64 14.08
C MET A 121 -4.09 5.87 14.67
N ALA A 122 -4.95 6.62 13.96
CA ALA A 122 -6.34 6.82 14.37
C ALA A 122 -7.14 5.52 14.32
N ALA A 123 -6.96 4.69 13.28
CA ALA A 123 -7.60 3.39 13.17
C ALA A 123 -7.23 2.46 14.35
N ILE A 124 -5.93 2.38 14.68
CA ILE A 124 -5.43 1.59 15.82
C ILE A 124 -6.08 2.05 17.13
N LYS A 125 -6.14 3.36 17.37
CA LYS A 125 -6.73 3.91 18.59
C LYS A 125 -8.25 3.73 18.67
N ARG A 126 -8.93 3.73 17.52
CA ARG A 126 -10.39 3.63 17.44
C ARG A 126 -10.90 2.21 17.67
N PHE A 127 -10.16 1.20 17.22
CA PHE A 127 -10.55 -0.20 17.30
C PHE A 127 -9.50 -1.02 18.07
N PRO A 128 -9.26 -0.75 19.36
CA PRO A 128 -8.17 -1.36 20.12
C PRO A 128 -8.33 -2.87 20.29
N ASP A 129 -9.56 -3.40 20.21
CA ASP A 129 -9.86 -4.82 20.43
C ASP A 129 -10.06 -5.61 19.12
N ASP A 130 -10.08 -4.94 17.96
CA ASP A 130 -10.16 -5.61 16.65
C ASP A 130 -8.77 -6.13 16.25
N ARG A 131 -8.49 -7.38 16.60
CA ARG A 131 -7.19 -8.02 16.33
C ARG A 131 -6.77 -7.94 14.87
N ASP A 132 -7.68 -8.14 13.93
CA ASP A 132 -7.34 -8.18 12.50
C ASP A 132 -6.94 -6.80 11.99
N LEU A 133 -7.65 -5.75 12.43
CA LEU A 133 -7.29 -4.37 12.16
C LEU A 133 -5.95 -4.01 12.80
N GLN A 134 -5.72 -4.39 14.06
CA GLN A 134 -4.44 -4.15 14.74
C GLN A 134 -3.28 -4.77 13.98
N VAL A 135 -3.36 -6.05 13.61
CA VAL A 135 -2.31 -6.73 12.83
C VAL A 135 -2.09 -6.05 11.48
N ALA A 136 -3.16 -5.78 10.72
CA ALA A 136 -3.05 -5.16 9.41
C ALA A 136 -2.43 -3.74 9.50
N ALA A 137 -2.86 -2.95 10.48
CA ALA A 137 -2.40 -1.59 10.68
C ALA A 137 -0.92 -1.52 11.08
N ILE A 138 -0.46 -2.39 11.98
CA ILE A 138 0.95 -2.44 12.38
C ILE A 138 1.86 -2.88 11.22
N VAL A 139 1.42 -3.85 10.42
CA VAL A 139 2.15 -4.26 9.21
C VAL A 139 2.19 -3.11 8.20
N ALA A 140 1.07 -2.42 7.96
CA ALA A 140 1.01 -1.27 7.07
C ALA A 140 1.95 -0.14 7.53
N LEU A 141 1.95 0.20 8.82
CA LEU A 141 2.86 1.18 9.41
C LEU A 141 4.31 0.85 9.11
N SER A 142 4.72 -0.41 9.25
CA SER A 142 6.10 -0.85 8.97
C SER A 142 6.55 -0.65 7.51
N HIS A 143 5.59 -0.53 6.58
CA HIS A 143 5.86 -0.27 5.17
C HIS A 143 5.87 1.23 4.87
N VAL A 144 4.96 2.00 5.46
CA VAL A 144 4.81 3.42 5.13
C VAL A 144 5.79 4.33 5.88
N VAL A 145 6.37 3.89 7.00
CA VAL A 145 7.39 4.66 7.77
C VAL A 145 8.83 4.36 7.33
N ALA A 146 9.01 3.98 6.07
CA ALA A 146 10.34 3.74 5.50
C ALA A 146 11.15 5.05 5.29
N GLY A 147 10.48 6.18 5.07
CA GLY A 147 11.10 7.51 4.98
C GLY A 147 11.28 8.20 6.35
N PRO A 148 12.30 9.07 6.52
CA PRO A 148 12.55 9.76 7.79
C PRO A 148 11.40 10.67 8.22
N GLU A 149 10.76 11.39 7.30
CA GLU A 149 9.66 12.31 7.60
C GLU A 149 8.43 11.56 8.15
N ASN A 150 8.16 10.37 7.61
CA ASN A 150 7.07 9.52 8.08
C ASN A 150 7.38 8.91 9.46
N ARG A 151 8.64 8.59 9.75
CA ARG A 151 9.06 8.19 11.11
C ARG A 151 8.89 9.34 12.10
N GLU A 152 9.31 10.55 11.75
CA GLU A 152 9.10 11.72 12.60
C GLU A 152 7.61 12.00 12.83
N ALA A 153 6.77 11.83 11.80
CA ALA A 153 5.32 11.94 11.93
C ALA A 153 4.73 10.86 12.87
N LEU A 154 5.29 9.65 12.88
CA LEU A 154 4.91 8.58 13.81
C LEU A 154 5.32 8.94 15.24
N MET A 155 6.56 9.38 15.45
CA MET A 155 7.08 9.74 16.78
C MET A 155 6.30 10.89 17.40
N ARG A 156 5.97 11.93 16.63
CA ARG A 156 5.17 13.07 17.10
C ARG A 156 3.76 12.68 17.59
N GLN A 157 3.28 11.50 17.22
CA GLN A 157 1.95 11.01 17.59
C GLN A 157 1.95 9.99 18.74
N GLY A 158 3.10 9.80 19.41
CA GLY A 158 3.27 8.75 20.42
C GLY A 158 3.17 7.36 19.80
N GLY A 159 3.75 7.21 18.59
CA GLY A 159 3.64 5.98 17.81
C GLY A 159 4.18 4.76 18.53
N VAL A 160 5.28 4.91 19.27
CA VAL A 160 5.94 3.79 19.97
C VAL A 160 5.01 3.18 21.02
N GLU A 161 4.42 4.01 21.87
CA GLU A 161 3.55 3.55 22.97
C GLU A 161 2.30 2.85 22.43
N VAL A 162 1.70 3.42 21.39
CA VAL A 162 0.49 2.88 20.75
C VAL A 162 0.78 1.55 20.06
N ILE A 163 1.92 1.44 19.37
CA ILE A 163 2.33 0.20 18.72
C ILE A 163 2.64 -0.88 19.77
N LEU A 164 3.34 -0.54 20.84
CA LEU A 164 3.66 -1.50 21.90
C LEU A 164 2.40 -2.01 22.60
N ASP A 165 1.43 -1.14 22.93
CA ASP A 165 0.15 -1.58 23.50
C ASP A 165 -0.58 -2.57 22.58
N SER A 166 -0.66 -2.25 21.28
CA SER A 166 -1.27 -3.11 20.27
C SER A 166 -0.56 -4.47 20.15
N VAL A 167 0.78 -4.45 20.04
CA VAL A 167 1.61 -5.65 19.91
C VAL A 167 1.48 -6.54 21.15
N SER A 168 1.52 -5.98 22.35
CA SER A 168 1.38 -6.70 23.61
C SER A 168 -0.02 -7.28 23.79
N ARG A 169 -1.08 -6.50 23.49
CA ARG A 169 -2.48 -6.93 23.63
C ARG A 169 -2.83 -8.08 22.70
N HIS A 170 -2.36 -8.05 21.45
CA HIS A 170 -2.77 -8.99 20.40
C HIS A 170 -1.72 -10.05 20.05
N ASN A 171 -0.61 -10.08 20.79
CA ASN A 171 0.54 -10.96 20.56
C ASN A 171 1.03 -10.91 19.10
N ILE A 172 1.16 -9.70 18.57
CA ILE A 172 1.54 -9.49 17.17
C ILE A 172 3.04 -9.73 17.04
N ARG A 173 3.43 -10.78 16.31
CA ARG A 173 4.84 -11.01 15.97
C ARG A 173 5.28 -10.00 14.91
N THR A 174 6.01 -8.98 15.33
CA THR A 174 6.53 -7.95 14.41
C THR A 174 8.06 -7.91 14.45
N SER A 175 8.67 -7.67 13.30
CA SER A 175 10.11 -7.36 13.19
C SER A 175 10.30 -5.84 13.03
N LEU A 176 9.58 -5.04 13.82
CA LEU A 176 9.75 -3.60 13.78
C LEU A 176 11.15 -3.26 14.31
N PRO A 177 11.96 -2.48 13.56
CA PRO A 177 13.25 -2.03 14.03
C PRO A 177 12.99 -0.89 15.02
N PHE A 178 12.90 -1.22 16.31
CA PHE A 178 13.02 -0.25 17.38
C PHE A 178 14.49 -0.13 17.77
#